data_AF-L7CKU6-F1
#
_entry.id   AF-L7CKU6-F1
#
_cell.length_a   1.000
_cell.length_b   1.000
_cell.length_c   1.000
_cell.angle_alpha   90.00
_cell.angle_beta   90.00
_cell.angle_gamma   90.00
#
_symmetry.space_group_name_H-M   'P 1'
#
loop_
_entity.id
_entity.type
_entity.pdbx_description
1 polymer ?
#
loop_
_entity_poly.entity_id
_entity_poly.type
_entity_poly.pdbx_seq_one_letter_code
_entity_poly.pdbx_strand_id
1 'polypeptide(L)'
;MLVCFRWACFGADGRLGVEFEGESSASSGGVDSDCIDVGCARPLVGLSGESCGFGVRGLVAVWVLVGGGLLGVARSLSPASAGLGTHQQLGLPPCSMRMLFGVRCPACGMTTSWSWLTRGDLVASASANLSGMLLGFFVLVLLVLGLRLVWYGRCLSRRVNWWVGFGVVFLGVLSVAEWLVRLQFD
;
A
#
# COMPACT_ATOMS: atom_id res chain seq x y z
N MET A 1 4.80 19.95 -8.90
CA MET A 1 3.73 20.97 -9.03
C MET A 1 3.05 21.07 -7.69
N LEU A 2 3.40 22.10 -6.91
CA LEU A 2 2.61 22.55 -5.78
C LEU A 2 1.41 23.29 -6.37
N VAL A 3 0.19 22.95 -5.99
CA VAL A 3 -0.94 23.86 -6.19
C VAL A 3 -0.91 24.77 -4.98
N CYS A 4 -0.33 25.96 -5.14
CA CYS A 4 -0.30 26.97 -4.09
C CYS A 4 -1.48 27.92 -4.33
N PHE A 5 -2.33 28.05 -3.33
CA PHE A 5 -3.29 29.14 -3.24
C PHE A 5 -2.64 30.18 -2.36
N ARG A 6 -2.45 31.41 -2.86
CA ARG A 6 -1.80 32.47 -2.07
C ARG A 6 -2.80 33.12 -1.11
N TRP A 7 -4.04 33.33 -1.55
CA TRP A 7 -5.07 34.06 -0.79
C TRP A 7 -6.47 33.54 -1.10
N ALA A 8 -7.32 33.40 -0.08
CA ALA A 8 -8.78 33.40 -0.26
C ALA A 8 -9.31 34.67 0.39
N CYS A 9 -9.90 35.55 -0.41
CA CYS A 9 -10.41 36.84 0.04
C CYS A 9 -11.95 36.82 0.01
N PHE A 10 -12.56 37.45 1.01
CA PHE A 10 -13.99 37.71 1.02
C PHE A 10 -14.25 38.93 0.13
N GLY A 11 -14.99 38.76 -0.98
CA GLY A 11 -15.43 39.89 -1.79
C GLY A 11 -16.40 40.78 -1.00
N ALA A 12 -16.47 42.07 -1.32
CA ALA A 12 -17.42 43.01 -0.72
C ALA A 12 -18.91 42.61 -0.91
N ASP A 13 -19.17 41.66 -1.80
CA ASP A 13 -20.48 41.03 -2.05
C ASP A 13 -20.73 39.77 -1.19
N GLY A 14 -19.81 39.42 -0.29
CA GLY A 14 -19.90 38.28 0.62
C GLY A 14 -19.57 36.92 0.00
N ARG A 15 -18.99 36.88 -1.22
CA ARG A 15 -18.61 35.64 -1.89
C ARG A 15 -17.12 35.35 -1.76
N LEU A 16 -16.79 34.05 -1.64
CA LEU A 16 -15.41 33.57 -1.55
C LEU A 16 -14.83 33.44 -2.97
N GLY A 17 -13.81 34.23 -3.29
CA GLY A 17 -13.03 34.12 -4.54
C GLY A 17 -11.71 33.38 -4.30
N VAL A 18 -11.27 32.57 -5.26
CA VAL A 18 -9.97 31.87 -5.22
C VAL A 18 -9.16 32.27 -6.45
N GLU A 19 -8.03 32.94 -6.23
CA GLU A 19 -7.18 33.45 -7.30
C GLU A 19 -6.05 32.47 -7.66
N PHE A 20 -5.81 32.25 -8.95
CA PHE A 20 -4.79 31.33 -9.46
C PHE A 20 -3.55 32.11 -9.91
N GLU A 21 -2.36 31.52 -9.72
CA GLU A 21 -1.09 32.16 -10.09
C GLU A 21 -0.97 32.31 -11.61
N GLY A 22 -1.27 33.51 -12.12
CA GLY A 22 -1.23 33.83 -13.56
C GLY A 22 -1.80 35.20 -13.98
N GLU A 23 -2.67 35.83 -13.18
CA GLU A 23 -3.17 37.18 -13.46
C GLU A 23 -2.31 38.23 -12.74
N SER A 24 -1.45 38.93 -13.49
CA SER A 24 -0.74 40.09 -13.00
C SER A 24 -1.67 41.31 -13.00
N SER A 25 -2.28 41.63 -11.88
CA SER A 25 -2.82 42.97 -11.62
C SER A 25 -2.04 43.60 -10.46
N ALA A 26 -1.17 44.54 -10.84
CA ALA A 26 -0.46 45.38 -9.90
C ALA A 26 -1.46 46.21 -9.09
N SER A 27 -1.44 46.09 -7.77
CA SER A 27 -1.78 47.23 -6.91
C SER A 27 -1.00 47.18 -5.61
N SER A 28 -0.45 48.33 -5.29
CA SER A 28 0.42 48.64 -4.17
C SER A 28 -0.38 48.86 -2.88
N GLY A 29 0.08 48.28 -1.78
CA GLY A 29 -0.07 48.84 -0.44
C GLY A 29 -1.42 48.63 0.25
N GLY A 30 -1.46 47.69 1.18
CA GLY A 30 -2.54 47.53 2.16
C GLY A 30 -2.46 46.15 2.80
N VAL A 31 -2.32 46.08 4.12
CA VAL A 31 -2.52 44.83 4.86
C VAL A 31 -4.03 44.62 4.94
N ASP A 32 -4.61 43.96 3.93
CA ASP A 32 -6.03 43.58 3.93
C ASP A 32 -6.25 42.46 4.95
N SER A 33 -6.97 42.77 6.03
CA SER A 33 -7.32 41.85 7.13
C SER A 33 -8.31 40.75 6.73
N ASP A 34 -8.83 40.79 5.51
CA ASP A 34 -9.96 39.97 5.05
C ASP A 34 -9.53 38.80 4.15
N CYS A 35 -8.22 38.62 3.95
CA CYS A 35 -7.67 37.48 3.23
C CYS A 35 -7.01 36.51 4.22
N ILE A 36 -7.53 35.29 4.29
CA ILE A 36 -6.91 34.23 5.09
C ILE A 36 -5.78 33.62 4.24
N ASP A 37 -4.59 33.48 4.84
CA ASP A 37 -3.50 32.70 4.25
C ASP A 37 -3.94 31.23 4.19
N VAL A 38 -4.42 30.81 3.03
CA VAL A 38 -4.78 29.41 2.75
C VAL A 38 -3.49 28.68 2.42
N GLY A 39 -2.64 28.51 3.43
CA GLY A 39 -1.26 28.05 3.26
C GLY A 39 -1.14 26.84 2.33
N CYS A 40 -0.05 26.78 1.55
CA CYS A 40 0.21 25.66 0.65
C CYS A 40 0.19 24.34 1.43
N ALA A 41 -0.90 23.58 1.34
CA ALA A 41 -0.94 22.24 1.87
C ALA A 41 0.07 21.41 1.07
N ARG A 42 1.19 21.06 1.72
CA ARG A 42 2.17 20.15 1.13
C ARG A 42 1.42 18.91 0.64
N PRO A 43 1.56 18.49 -0.63
CA PRO A 43 0.97 17.24 -1.07
C PRO A 43 1.54 16.14 -0.18
N LEU A 44 0.69 15.53 0.65
CA LEU A 44 1.09 14.38 1.47
C LEU A 44 1.61 13.32 0.50
N VAL A 45 2.87 12.90 0.67
CA VAL A 45 3.56 12.01 -0.27
C VAL A 45 2.69 10.79 -0.57
N GLY A 46 2.30 10.66 -1.84
CA GLY A 46 1.53 9.55 -2.38
C GLY A 46 0.00 9.71 -2.38
N LEU A 47 -0.55 10.72 -1.68
CA LEU A 47 -1.97 11.05 -1.69
C LEU A 47 -2.29 12.16 -2.71
N SER A 48 -3.49 12.10 -3.26
CA SER A 48 -4.05 13.07 -4.20
C SER A 48 -4.62 14.30 -3.49
N GLY A 49 -4.89 15.35 -4.28
CA GLY A 49 -5.65 16.51 -3.85
C GLY A 49 -7.10 16.19 -3.45
N GLU A 50 -7.62 15.06 -3.92
CA GLU A 50 -9.04 14.73 -3.94
C GLU A 50 -9.46 13.95 -2.70
N SER A 51 -10.64 14.27 -2.17
CA SER A 51 -11.25 13.54 -1.07
C SER A 51 -11.81 12.21 -1.57
N CYS A 52 -11.59 11.14 -0.81
CA CYS A 52 -12.13 9.82 -1.08
C CYS A 52 -13.52 9.66 -0.46
N GLY A 53 -14.46 9.16 -1.25
CA GLY A 53 -15.82 8.87 -0.77
C GLY A 53 -15.81 7.89 0.42
N PHE A 54 -16.82 7.99 1.28
CA PHE A 54 -16.95 7.15 2.48
C PHE A 54 -16.86 5.65 2.19
N GLY A 55 -17.46 5.18 1.09
CA GLY A 55 -17.39 3.78 0.67
C GLY A 55 -15.96 3.30 0.38
N VAL A 56 -15.16 4.11 -0.33
CA VAL A 56 -13.75 3.79 -0.63
C VAL A 56 -12.94 3.73 0.66
N ARG A 57 -13.16 4.67 1.58
CA ARG A 57 -12.49 4.68 2.89
C ARG A 57 -12.84 3.44 3.70
N GLY A 58 -14.11 3.03 3.70
CA GLY A 58 -14.57 1.79 4.34
C GLY A 58 -13.90 0.56 3.77
N LEU A 59 -13.86 0.43 2.43
CA LEU A 59 -13.19 -0.69 1.76
C LEU A 59 -11.69 -0.75 2.08
N VAL A 60 -11.00 0.39 2.05
CA VAL A 60 -9.57 0.46 2.39
C VAL A 60 -9.35 0.13 3.87
N ALA A 61 -10.22 0.57 4.78
CA ALA A 61 -10.13 0.22 6.19
C ALA A 61 -10.28 -1.29 6.42
N VAL A 62 -11.26 -1.94 5.76
CA VAL A 62 -11.40 -3.40 5.80
C VAL A 62 -10.14 -4.08 5.28
N TRP A 63 -9.59 -3.61 4.17
CA TRP A 63 -8.36 -4.16 3.60
C TRP A 63 -7.18 -4.03 4.55
N VAL A 64 -7.05 -2.87 5.22
CA VAL A 64 -6.01 -2.63 6.24
C VAL A 64 -6.16 -3.59 7.42
N LEU A 65 -7.38 -3.81 7.90
CA LEU A 65 -7.64 -4.75 9.00
C LEU A 65 -7.30 -6.18 8.62
N VAL A 66 -7.69 -6.62 7.41
CA VAL A 66 -7.39 -7.97 6.91
C VAL A 66 -5.88 -8.15 6.72
N GLY A 67 -5.21 -7.23 6.03
CA GLY A 67 -3.77 -7.32 5.79
C GLY A 67 -2.94 -7.28 7.08
N GLY A 68 -3.31 -6.38 8.01
CA GLY A 68 -2.69 -6.32 9.33
C GLY A 68 -2.94 -7.60 10.14
N GLY A 69 -4.16 -8.15 10.09
CA GLY A 69 -4.50 -9.42 10.71
C GLY A 69 -3.68 -10.59 10.17
N LEU A 70 -3.52 -10.69 8.84
CA LEU A 70 -2.70 -11.74 8.21
C LEU A 70 -1.24 -11.67 8.64
N LEU A 71 -0.65 -10.47 8.72
CA LEU A 71 0.71 -10.30 9.23
C LEU A 71 0.80 -10.63 10.72
N GLY A 72 -0.23 -10.27 11.51
CA GLY A 72 -0.32 -10.64 12.92
C GLY A 72 -0.36 -12.16 13.12
N VAL A 73 -1.17 -12.87 12.33
CA VAL A 73 -1.21 -14.34 12.32
C VAL A 73 0.13 -14.91 11.89
N ALA A 74 0.73 -14.42 10.80
CA ALA A 74 2.05 -14.88 10.38
C ALA A 74 3.10 -14.72 11.49
N ARG A 75 3.04 -13.61 12.25
CA ARG A 75 3.94 -13.34 13.36
C ARG A 75 3.72 -14.25 14.57
N SER A 76 2.48 -14.71 14.80
CA SER A 76 2.14 -15.63 15.90
C SER A 76 2.51 -17.08 15.58
N LEU A 77 2.58 -17.45 14.31
CA LEU A 77 2.98 -18.80 13.88
C LEU A 77 4.49 -19.03 14.05
N SER A 78 4.86 -20.27 14.35
CA SER A 78 6.26 -20.69 14.41
C SER A 78 6.73 -21.08 13.00
N PRO A 79 7.68 -20.37 12.38
CA PRO A 79 8.11 -20.71 11.03
C PRO A 79 8.75 -22.09 10.98
N ALA A 80 8.40 -22.89 9.97
CA ALA A 80 8.96 -24.23 9.79
C ALA A 80 10.36 -24.15 9.17
N SER A 81 11.33 -24.86 9.75
CA SER A 81 12.72 -24.91 9.25
C SER A 81 12.82 -25.53 7.84
N ALA A 82 11.88 -26.39 7.46
CA ALA A 82 11.77 -26.95 6.11
C ALA A 82 11.33 -25.92 5.04
N GLY A 83 11.04 -24.67 5.42
CA GLY A 83 10.63 -23.61 4.49
C GLY A 83 9.20 -23.79 3.93
N LEU A 84 8.39 -24.68 4.51
CA LEU A 84 7.01 -24.95 4.12
C LEU A 84 6.19 -25.57 5.24
N GLY A 85 4.86 -25.51 5.13
CA GLY A 85 3.94 -26.20 6.03
C GLY A 85 3.53 -25.42 7.28
N THR A 86 4.01 -24.18 7.46
CA THR A 86 3.59 -23.33 8.60
C THR A 86 2.08 -23.09 8.62
N HIS A 87 1.41 -23.11 7.46
CA HIS A 87 -0.04 -23.00 7.38
C HIS A 87 -0.80 -24.16 8.06
N GLN A 88 -0.16 -25.32 8.25
CA GLN A 88 -0.78 -26.48 8.92
C GLN A 88 -1.02 -26.23 10.42
N GLN A 89 -0.30 -25.28 11.03
CA GLN A 89 -0.57 -24.84 12.41
C GLN A 89 -1.94 -24.14 12.54
N LEU A 90 -2.52 -23.71 11.42
CA LEU A 90 -3.88 -23.17 11.35
C LEU A 90 -4.95 -24.27 11.18
N GLY A 91 -4.57 -25.55 11.27
CA GLY A 91 -5.47 -26.69 11.01
C GLY A 91 -5.72 -26.97 9.53
N LEU A 92 -4.97 -26.32 8.63
CA LEU A 92 -5.11 -26.51 7.19
C LEU A 92 -4.38 -27.78 6.72
N PRO A 93 -4.91 -28.49 5.72
CA PRO A 93 -4.27 -29.70 5.20
C PRO A 93 -2.94 -29.41 4.47
N PRO A 94 -2.08 -30.43 4.28
CA PRO A 94 -0.93 -30.29 3.41
C PRO A 94 -1.34 -29.90 1.98
N CYS A 95 -0.44 -29.24 1.24
CA CYS A 95 -0.72 -28.80 -0.13
C CYS A 95 -0.99 -30.02 -1.04
N SER A 96 -2.19 -30.09 -1.64
CA SER A 96 -2.59 -31.19 -2.51
C SER A 96 -1.67 -31.35 -3.72
N MET A 97 -1.16 -30.26 -4.32
CA MET A 97 -0.20 -30.35 -5.43
C MET A 97 1.05 -31.13 -5.04
N ARG A 98 1.57 -30.86 -3.84
CA ARG A 98 2.74 -31.57 -3.31
C ARG A 98 2.44 -33.03 -2.99
N MET A 99 1.25 -33.30 -2.44
CA MET A 99 0.83 -34.66 -2.10
C MET A 99 0.58 -35.54 -3.33
N LEU A 100 -0.02 -34.98 -4.38
CA LEU A 100 -0.47 -35.72 -5.56
C LEU A 100 0.60 -35.80 -6.64
N PHE A 101 1.35 -34.71 -6.86
CA PHE A 101 2.28 -34.58 -7.97
C PHE A 101 3.75 -34.47 -7.52
N GLY A 102 4.02 -34.46 -6.22
CA GLY A 102 5.37 -34.27 -5.68
C GLY A 102 5.91 -32.84 -5.80
N VAL A 103 5.27 -31.97 -6.59
CA VAL A 103 5.75 -30.60 -6.87
C VAL A 103 5.16 -29.56 -5.93
N ARG A 104 5.95 -28.50 -5.67
CA ARG A 104 5.49 -27.33 -4.91
C ARG A 104 4.60 -26.46 -5.81
N CYS A 105 3.49 -25.95 -5.29
CA CYS A 105 2.70 -24.92 -5.96
C CYS A 105 3.36 -23.53 -5.79
N PRO A 106 3.01 -22.48 -6.57
CA PRO A 106 3.63 -21.16 -6.43
C PRO A 106 3.48 -20.55 -5.02
N ALA A 107 2.41 -20.91 -4.30
CA ALA A 107 2.17 -20.46 -2.93
C ALA A 107 2.82 -21.35 -1.85
N CYS A 108 3.42 -22.49 -2.20
CA CYS A 108 4.06 -23.36 -1.21
C CYS A 108 5.20 -22.61 -0.50
N GLY A 109 5.11 -22.51 0.82
CA GLY A 109 6.09 -21.80 1.65
C GLY A 109 5.76 -20.33 1.90
N MET A 110 4.67 -19.78 1.32
CA MET A 110 4.32 -18.36 1.49
C MET A 110 4.04 -17.99 2.95
N THR A 111 3.24 -18.77 3.68
CA THR A 111 2.99 -18.53 5.12
C THR A 111 4.27 -18.64 5.94
N THR A 112 5.14 -19.60 5.63
CA THR A 112 6.45 -19.75 6.29
C THR A 112 7.33 -18.53 6.03
N SER A 113 7.37 -18.06 4.78
CA SER A 113 8.07 -16.85 4.37
C SER A 113 7.57 -15.61 5.13
N TRP A 114 6.25 -15.44 5.29
CA TRP A 114 5.68 -14.33 6.05
C TRP A 114 5.98 -14.43 7.55
N SER A 115 5.99 -15.64 8.12
CA SER A 115 6.38 -15.86 9.51
C SER A 115 7.84 -15.51 9.78
N TRP A 116 8.75 -15.75 8.83
CA TRP A 116 10.13 -15.27 8.91
C TRP A 116 10.24 -13.76 8.70
N LEU A 117 9.54 -13.22 7.69
CA LEU A 117 9.54 -11.79 7.36
C LEU A 117 9.12 -10.92 8.55
N THR A 118 8.02 -11.30 9.22
CA THR A 118 7.50 -10.57 10.38
C THR A 118 8.42 -10.65 11.61
N ARG A 119 9.42 -11.54 11.60
CA ARG A 119 10.48 -11.66 12.61
C ARG A 119 11.77 -10.95 12.19
N GLY A 120 11.84 -10.40 10.97
CA GLY A 120 13.00 -9.70 10.43
C GLY A 120 14.04 -10.61 9.78
N ASP A 121 13.80 -11.92 9.68
CA ASP A 121 14.71 -12.83 9.00
C ASP A 121 14.41 -12.88 7.49
N LEU A 122 15.03 -11.96 6.75
CA LEU A 122 14.80 -11.82 5.31
C LEU A 122 15.40 -12.98 4.51
N VAL A 123 16.50 -13.57 4.99
CA VAL A 123 17.17 -14.66 4.30
C VAL A 123 16.33 -15.93 4.40
N ALA A 124 15.88 -16.29 5.60
CA ALA A 124 14.99 -17.44 5.79
C ALA A 124 13.61 -17.22 5.15
N SER A 125 13.14 -15.97 5.09
CA SER A 125 11.91 -15.61 4.38
C SER A 125 12.02 -15.83 2.87
N ALA A 126 13.09 -15.33 2.25
CA ALA A 126 13.36 -15.50 0.82
C ALA A 126 13.61 -16.96 0.45
N SER A 127 14.34 -17.72 1.28
CA SER A 127 14.61 -19.13 1.03
C SER A 127 13.35 -19.99 1.09
N ALA A 128 12.37 -19.62 1.93
CA ALA A 128 11.08 -20.29 2.00
C ALA A 128 10.21 -19.99 0.77
N ASN A 129 10.09 -18.71 0.39
CA ASN A 129 9.37 -18.24 -0.79
C ASN A 129 9.74 -16.77 -1.09
N LEU A 130 10.45 -16.50 -2.20
CA LEU A 130 10.96 -15.17 -2.54
C LEU A 130 9.82 -14.23 -2.95
N SER A 131 8.94 -14.66 -3.85
CA SER A 131 7.75 -13.88 -4.23
C SER A 131 6.83 -13.64 -3.04
N GLY A 132 6.72 -14.62 -2.13
CA GLY A 132 6.02 -14.50 -0.86
C GLY A 132 6.60 -13.42 0.05
N MET A 133 7.92 -13.36 0.20
CA MET A 133 8.59 -12.31 0.97
C MET A 133 8.30 -10.91 0.38
N LEU A 134 8.47 -10.78 -0.94
CA LEU A 134 8.23 -9.51 -1.64
C LEU A 134 6.76 -9.09 -1.58
N LEU A 135 5.83 -10.04 -1.66
CA LEU A 135 4.41 -9.79 -1.43
C LEU A 135 4.15 -9.32 0.01
N GLY A 136 4.81 -9.90 1.00
CA GLY A 136 4.70 -9.46 2.39
C GLY A 136 5.16 -8.01 2.60
N PHE A 137 6.30 -7.63 1.98
CA PHE A 137 6.74 -6.23 1.95
C PHE A 137 5.76 -5.31 1.23
N PHE A 138 5.22 -5.77 0.10
CA PHE A 138 4.23 -5.01 -0.65
C PHE A 138 2.98 -4.75 0.19
N VAL A 139 2.49 -5.77 0.92
CA VAL A 139 1.38 -5.62 1.88
C VAL A 139 1.73 -4.62 2.99
N LEU A 140 2.94 -4.67 3.56
CA LEU A 140 3.38 -3.68 4.56
C LEU A 140 3.32 -2.24 4.03
N VAL A 141 3.80 -2.01 2.80
CA VAL A 141 3.73 -0.69 2.16
C VAL A 141 2.28 -0.28 1.93
N LEU A 142 1.44 -1.18 1.42
CA LEU A 142 0.01 -0.92 1.20
C LEU A 142 -0.74 -0.64 2.50
N LEU A 143 -0.36 -1.27 3.62
CA LEU A 143 -0.94 -0.97 4.94
C LEU A 143 -0.63 0.46 5.36
N VAL A 144 0.62 0.93 5.21
CA VAL A 144 0.99 2.31 5.52
C VAL A 144 0.22 3.30 4.63
N LEU A 145 0.11 3.01 3.33
CA LEU A 145 -0.64 3.85 2.39
C LEU A 145 -2.15 3.87 2.70
N GLY A 146 -2.74 2.71 3.01
CA GLY A 146 -4.14 2.57 3.37
C GLY A 146 -4.48 3.27 4.67
N LEU A 147 -3.63 3.15 5.70
CA LEU A 147 -3.77 3.89 6.96
C LEU A 147 -3.75 5.40 6.72
N ARG A 148 -2.83 5.90 5.88
CA ARG A 148 -2.80 7.31 5.50
C ARG A 148 -4.07 7.73 4.77
N LEU A 149 -4.56 6.93 3.82
CA LEU A 149 -5.81 7.21 3.10
C LEU A 149 -7.00 7.31 4.07
N VAL A 150 -7.13 6.37 5.00
CA VAL A 150 -8.22 6.34 5.99
C VAL A 150 -8.13 7.54 6.93
N TRP A 151 -6.93 7.85 7.43
CA TRP A 151 -6.66 8.93 8.36
C TRP A 151 -6.91 10.32 7.77
N TYR A 152 -6.36 10.59 6.59
CA TYR A 152 -6.49 11.91 5.93
C TYR A 152 -7.74 12.05 5.07
N GLY A 153 -8.42 10.95 4.74
CA GLY A 153 -9.59 10.95 3.87
C GLY A 153 -9.30 11.31 2.40
N ARG A 154 -8.03 11.32 1.98
CA ARG A 154 -7.59 11.65 0.61
C ARG A 154 -7.27 10.40 -0.16
N CYS A 155 -7.63 10.33 -1.44
CA CYS A 155 -7.34 9.16 -2.28
C CYS A 155 -5.85 9.03 -2.61
N LEU A 156 -5.41 7.84 -3.02
CA LEU A 156 -4.08 7.67 -3.59
C LEU A 156 -3.94 8.47 -4.89
N SER A 157 -2.78 9.09 -5.08
CA SER A 157 -2.46 9.77 -6.35
C SER A 157 -2.48 8.78 -7.52
N ARG A 158 -2.87 9.25 -8.72
CA ARG A 158 -2.88 8.43 -9.94
C ARG A 158 -1.54 7.73 -10.19
N ARG A 159 -0.42 8.41 -9.91
CA ARG A 159 0.93 7.84 -10.01
C ARG A 159 1.12 6.66 -9.05
N VAL A 160 0.75 6.81 -7.78
CA VAL A 160 0.86 5.72 -6.81
C VAL A 160 -0.07 4.57 -7.18
N ASN A 161 -1.31 4.84 -7.58
CA ASN A 161 -2.24 3.79 -8.00
C ASN A 161 -1.69 2.97 -9.19
N TRP A 162 -1.04 3.65 -10.15
CA TRP A 162 -0.37 2.98 -11.27
C TRP A 162 0.79 2.09 -10.80
N TRP A 163 1.64 2.58 -9.89
CA TRP A 163 2.73 1.77 -9.31
C TRP A 163 2.23 0.59 -8.47
N VAL A 164 1.11 0.74 -7.76
CA VAL A 164 0.45 -0.37 -7.06
C VAL A 164 -0.01 -1.42 -8.07
N GLY A 165 -0.70 -1.02 -9.14
CA GLY A 165 -1.11 -1.93 -10.21
C GLY A 165 0.07 -2.64 -10.88
N PHE A 166 1.12 -1.89 -11.21
CA PHE A 166 2.38 -2.46 -11.74
C PHE A 166 2.99 -3.45 -10.75
N GLY A 167 3.06 -3.10 -9.46
CA GLY A 167 3.57 -3.98 -8.42
C GLY A 167 2.81 -5.30 -8.31
N VAL A 168 1.48 -5.27 -8.39
CA VAL A 168 0.64 -6.48 -8.40
C VAL A 168 0.98 -7.37 -9.60
N VAL A 169 1.04 -6.80 -10.81
CA VAL A 169 1.37 -7.56 -12.02
C VAL A 169 2.79 -8.12 -11.94
N PHE A 170 3.76 -7.30 -11.52
CA PHE A 170 5.15 -7.69 -11.37
C PHE A 170 5.32 -8.85 -10.38
N LEU A 171 4.68 -8.77 -9.20
CA LEU A 171 4.71 -9.85 -8.21
C LEU A 171 4.04 -11.13 -8.71
N GLY A 172 2.95 -11.01 -9.47
CA GLY A 172 2.29 -12.15 -10.11
C GLY A 172 3.21 -12.85 -11.10
N VAL A 173 3.84 -12.09 -12.00
CA VAL A 173 4.82 -12.62 -12.97
C VAL A 173 6.02 -13.25 -12.25
N LEU A 174 6.54 -12.59 -11.22
CA LEU A 174 7.67 -13.10 -10.44
C LEU A 174 7.33 -14.41 -9.72
N SER A 175 6.12 -14.53 -9.17
CA SER A 175 5.65 -15.75 -8.50
C SER A 175 5.57 -16.93 -9.47
N VAL A 176 5.07 -16.68 -10.70
CA VAL A 176 5.06 -17.70 -11.76
C VAL A 176 6.48 -18.04 -12.21
N ALA A 177 7.35 -17.05 -12.41
CA ALA A 177 8.73 -17.27 -12.82
C ALA A 177 9.52 -18.08 -11.77
N GLU A 178 9.43 -17.70 -10.49
CA GLU A 178 10.03 -18.44 -9.37
C GLU A 178 9.53 -19.89 -9.32
N TRP A 179 8.24 -20.10 -9.57
CA TRP A 179 7.65 -21.43 -9.60
C TRP A 179 8.16 -22.27 -10.79
N LEU A 180 8.20 -21.70 -11.99
CA LEU A 180 8.74 -22.38 -13.18
C LEU A 180 10.21 -22.77 -12.99
N VAL A 181 11.01 -21.90 -12.38
CA VAL A 181 12.40 -22.22 -12.02
C VAL A 181 12.44 -23.41 -11.07
N ARG A 182 11.64 -23.41 -10.00
CA ARG A 182 11.58 -24.54 -9.05
C ARG A 182 11.18 -25.86 -9.72
N LEU A 183 10.21 -25.84 -10.64
CA LEU A 183 9.78 -27.03 -11.37
C LEU A 183 10.87 -27.66 -12.25
N GLN A 184 11.90 -26.92 -12.65
CA GLN A 184 13.00 -27.44 -13.46
C GLN A 184 14.06 -28.16 -12.62
N PHE A 185 14.10 -27.90 -11.31
CA PHE A 185 15.11 -28.44 -10.40
C PHE A 185 14.56 -29.49 -9.43
N ASP A 186 13.24 -29.70 -9.42
CA ASP A 186 12.54 -30.78 -8.72
C ASP A 186 12.31 -31.96 -9.68
#